data_AF-A0A2N5VSD2-F1
#
_entry.id   AF-A0A2N5VSD2-F1
#
_cell.length_a   1.000
_cell.length_b   1.000
_cell.length_c   1.000
_cell.angle_alpha   90.00
_cell.angle_beta   90.00
_cell.angle_gamma   90.00
#
_symmetry.space_group_name_H-M   'P 1'
#
loop_
_entity.id
_entity.type
_entity.pdbx_description
1 polymer ?
#
loop_
_entity_poly.entity_id
_entity_poly.type
_entity_poly.pdbx_seq_one_letter_code
_entity_poly.pdbx_strand_id
1 'polypeptide(L)'
;MSAKLFQCMEIIQHAIAAADVPTVGTRVISDLHYMNLKDARHIRKEYENANHRLIFIGESNGLLHPINNANAATDHERLQKSLSNLAQGPKNEIWIYTDHPVMAIEQAYSLIPRLNFAGDFAGYHGIQLGANNVQKVNLPDTGVIDNIAAHAIAKNTDFSNFAVGSTTPSTLPAYYREYFVPYGREFQSSSYTVYQMKREMEAVIIVNREFHDYEAKVLEFTNGYVLRLQHK
;
A
#
# COMPACT_ATOMS: atom_id res chain seq x y z
N MET A 1 24.03 -26.07 27.80
CA MET A 1 23.35 -25.62 26.57
C MET A 1 22.41 -24.51 26.97
N SER A 2 22.74 -23.26 26.64
CA SER A 2 22.00 -22.06 27.04
C SER A 2 21.43 -21.46 25.76
N ALA A 3 20.10 -21.45 25.64
CA ALA A 3 19.39 -20.83 24.55
C ALA A 3 19.46 -19.30 24.73
N LYS A 4 20.12 -18.63 23.78
CA LYS A 4 20.14 -17.16 23.72
C LYS A 4 18.74 -16.66 23.35
N LEU A 5 18.25 -15.70 24.14
CA LEU A 5 17.10 -14.87 23.81
C LEU A 5 17.33 -14.19 22.45
N PHE A 6 16.40 -14.39 21.52
CA PHE A 6 16.23 -13.46 20.41
C PHE A 6 15.47 -12.25 20.97
N GLN A 7 16.19 -11.15 21.18
CA GLN A 7 15.58 -9.82 21.25
C GLN A 7 14.91 -9.55 19.91
N CYS A 8 13.58 -9.50 19.90
CA CYS A 8 12.86 -8.81 18.83
C CYS A 8 13.32 -7.35 18.85
N MET A 9 14.06 -6.93 17.83
CA MET A 9 14.28 -5.52 17.60
C MET A 9 12.93 -4.86 17.38
N GLU A 10 12.67 -3.82 18.14
CA GLU A 10 11.61 -2.85 17.89
C GLU A 10 11.68 -2.45 16.41
N ILE A 11 10.65 -2.80 15.64
CA ILE A 11 10.41 -2.18 14.34
C ILE A 11 9.98 -0.76 14.66
N ILE A 12 10.96 0.14 14.67
CA ILE A 12 10.73 1.57 14.80
C ILE A 12 9.83 1.98 13.63
N GLN A 13 8.59 2.32 13.96
CA GLN A 13 7.66 3.03 13.09
C GLN A 13 8.30 4.37 12.72
N HIS A 14 8.99 4.44 11.59
CA HIS A 14 9.40 5.70 10.99
C HIS A 14 8.33 6.18 10.03
N ALA A 15 7.69 7.26 10.45
CA ALA A 15 6.78 8.06 9.65
C ALA A 15 7.43 8.41 8.31
N ILE A 16 6.80 7.95 7.24
CA ILE A 16 7.12 8.36 5.88
C ILE A 16 6.65 9.81 5.75
N ALA A 17 7.58 10.77 5.82
CA ALA A 17 7.33 12.12 5.36
C ALA A 17 7.39 12.10 3.82
N ALA A 18 6.26 11.80 3.17
CA ALA A 18 6.14 11.86 1.72
C ALA A 18 5.81 13.29 1.28
N ALA A 19 6.65 13.84 0.39
CA ALA A 19 6.42 15.09 -0.30
C ALA A 19 5.16 15.06 -1.18
N ASP A 20 4.34 16.11 -1.08
CA ASP A 20 3.32 16.67 -2.00
C ASP A 20 2.52 15.73 -2.91
N VAL A 21 2.13 14.57 -2.39
CA VAL A 21 0.80 14.01 -2.70
C VAL A 21 -0.15 14.66 -1.68
N PRO A 22 -1.44 14.98 -2.00
CA PRO A 22 -2.41 15.23 -0.95
C PRO A 22 -2.58 13.95 -0.15
N THR A 23 -1.64 13.73 0.76
CA THR A 23 -1.75 12.82 1.87
C THR A 23 -2.88 13.41 2.69
N VAL A 24 -4.07 12.84 2.55
CA VAL A 24 -5.04 12.90 3.63
C VAL A 24 -4.28 12.29 4.80
N GLY A 25 -3.65 13.14 5.63
CA GLY A 25 -2.77 12.71 6.69
C GLY A 25 -3.50 11.62 7.46
N THR A 26 -2.85 10.46 7.61
CA THR A 26 -3.44 9.31 8.27
C THR A 26 -3.81 9.75 9.67
N ARG A 27 -5.10 10.05 9.87
CA ARG A 27 -5.63 10.45 11.17
C ARG A 27 -5.40 9.28 12.10
N VAL A 28 -4.76 9.52 13.25
CA VAL A 28 -4.71 8.50 14.29
C VAL A 28 -6.16 8.27 14.72
N ILE A 29 -6.55 7.06 15.14
CA ILE A 29 -7.94 6.77 15.53
C ILE A 29 -8.45 7.78 16.58
N SER A 30 -7.56 8.35 17.41
CA SER A 30 -7.87 9.44 18.35
C SER A 30 -8.33 10.76 17.71
N ASP A 31 -7.97 11.01 16.45
CA ASP A 31 -8.33 12.21 15.69
C ASP A 31 -9.66 12.03 14.93
N LEU A 32 -10.21 10.81 14.93
CA LEU A 32 -11.56 10.54 14.44
C LEU A 32 -12.55 11.12 15.43
N HIS A 33 -13.10 12.29 15.09
CA HIS A 33 -14.27 12.80 15.77
C HIS A 33 -15.37 11.75 15.67
N TYR A 34 -15.88 11.29 16.81
CA TYR A 34 -17.07 10.47 16.83
C TYR A 34 -18.18 11.17 16.05
N MET A 35 -18.77 10.45 15.10
CA MET A 35 -19.84 10.96 14.27
C MET A 35 -20.99 11.45 15.16
N ASN A 36 -21.24 12.75 15.16
CA ASN A 36 -22.34 13.30 15.93
C ASN A 36 -23.68 12.99 15.22
N LEU A 37 -24.80 13.23 15.92
CA LEU A 37 -26.13 12.90 15.39
C LEU A 37 -26.48 13.65 14.09
N LYS A 38 -25.95 14.87 13.91
CA LYS A 38 -26.18 15.66 12.69
C LYS A 38 -25.45 15.03 11.51
N ASP A 39 -24.18 14.65 11.70
CA ASP A 39 -23.37 13.99 10.67
C ASP A 39 -23.97 12.63 10.31
N ALA A 40 -24.41 11.85 11.30
CA ALA A 40 -25.07 10.57 11.07
C ALA A 40 -26.35 10.71 10.25
N ARG A 41 -27.18 11.72 10.55
CA ARG A 41 -28.40 12.01 9.78
C ARG A 41 -28.08 12.46 8.36
N HIS A 42 -27.04 13.27 8.18
CA HIS A 42 -26.61 13.72 6.87
C HIS A 42 -26.11 12.56 6.02
N ILE A 43 -25.19 11.75 6.54
CA ILE A 43 -24.67 10.55 5.86
C ILE A 43 -25.79 9.59 5.51
N ARG A 44 -26.76 9.39 6.41
CA ARG A 44 -27.94 8.55 6.12
C ARG A 44 -28.75 9.09 4.94
N LYS A 45 -28.98 10.40 4.88
CA LYS A 45 -29.72 11.04 3.77
C LYS A 45 -28.95 10.93 2.45
N GLU A 46 -27.65 11.18 2.46
CA GLU A 46 -26.79 11.01 1.27
C GLU A 46 -26.78 9.56 0.79
N TYR A 47 -26.64 8.62 1.73
CA TYR A 47 -26.73 7.20 1.47
C TYR A 47 -28.09 6.86 0.83
N GLU A 48 -29.22 7.20 1.44
CA GLU A 48 -30.55 6.87 0.93
C GLU A 48 -30.79 7.40 -0.50
N ASN A 49 -30.32 8.63 -0.81
CA ASN A 49 -30.52 9.28 -2.10
C ASN A 49 -29.52 8.86 -3.19
N ALA A 50 -28.38 8.27 -2.84
CA ALA A 50 -27.37 7.88 -3.81
C ALA A 50 -27.90 6.80 -4.79
N ASN A 51 -27.52 6.94 -6.07
CA ASN A 51 -27.84 5.97 -7.12
C ASN A 51 -26.85 4.80 -7.16
N HIS A 52 -25.59 5.07 -6.83
CA HIS A 52 -24.52 4.09 -6.66
C HIS A 52 -23.70 4.49 -5.44
N ARG A 53 -23.21 3.52 -4.67
CA ARG A 53 -22.50 3.75 -3.41
C ARG A 53 -21.25 2.89 -3.40
N LEU A 54 -20.10 3.55 -3.31
CA LEU A 54 -18.82 2.90 -3.09
C LEU A 54 -18.48 2.99 -1.60
N ILE A 55 -18.35 1.84 -0.95
CA ILE A 55 -18.13 1.74 0.50
C ILE A 55 -16.79 1.04 0.72
N PHE A 56 -15.80 1.78 1.20
CA PHE A 56 -14.52 1.23 1.61
C PHE A 56 -14.50 1.03 3.12
N ILE A 57 -14.11 -0.17 3.53
CA ILE A 57 -13.97 -0.56 4.93
C ILE A 57 -12.53 -1.01 5.13
N GLY A 58 -11.77 -0.22 5.88
CA GLY A 58 -10.44 -0.63 6.31
C GLY A 58 -10.54 -1.76 7.33
N GLU A 59 -9.87 -2.87 7.08
CA GLU A 59 -9.50 -3.81 8.10
C GLU A 59 -8.19 -3.34 8.71
N SER A 60 -8.32 -2.61 9.82
CA SER A 60 -7.21 -2.36 10.71
C SER A 60 -7.60 -2.80 12.10
N ASN A 61 -6.59 -3.03 12.95
CA ASN A 61 -6.77 -3.09 14.39
C ASN A 61 -7.68 -1.92 14.86
N GLY A 62 -8.79 -2.26 15.52
CA GLY A 62 -9.76 -1.29 16.04
C GLY A 62 -10.92 -0.92 15.09
N LEU A 63 -10.96 -1.41 13.84
CA LEU A 63 -12.06 -1.17 12.90
C LEU A 63 -12.98 -2.38 12.76
N LEU A 64 -12.46 -3.52 12.28
CA LEU A 64 -13.24 -4.75 12.10
C LEU A 64 -13.10 -5.73 13.26
N HIS A 65 -12.08 -5.56 14.09
CA HIS A 65 -11.89 -6.29 15.34
C HIS A 65 -11.19 -5.39 16.38
N PRO A 66 -11.28 -5.68 17.68
CA PRO A 66 -10.59 -4.90 18.69
C PRO A 66 -9.08 -4.97 18.49
N ILE A 67 -8.38 -3.91 18.92
CA ILE A 67 -6.91 -3.86 18.87
C ILE A 67 -6.35 -5.07 19.65
N ASN A 68 -5.47 -5.84 19.01
CA ASN A 68 -4.77 -7.01 19.57
C ASN A 68 -5.67 -8.15 20.06
N ASN A 69 -6.95 -8.17 19.71
CA ASN A 69 -7.87 -9.22 20.13
C ASN A 69 -8.77 -9.65 18.97
N ALA A 70 -9.18 -10.93 18.99
CA ALA A 70 -10.28 -11.39 18.15
C ALA A 70 -11.60 -10.73 18.59
N ASN A 71 -12.55 -10.61 17.66
CA ASN A 71 -13.91 -10.25 18.02
C ASN A 71 -14.49 -11.24 19.02
N ALA A 72 -15.20 -10.74 20.04
CA ALA A 72 -16.15 -11.57 20.76
C ALA A 72 -17.17 -12.16 19.76
N ALA A 73 -17.65 -13.37 20.00
CA ALA A 73 -18.57 -14.05 19.08
C ALA A 73 -19.79 -13.18 18.71
N THR A 74 -20.34 -12.47 19.70
CA THR A 74 -21.49 -11.56 19.51
C THR A 74 -21.18 -10.36 18.60
N ASP A 75 -19.96 -9.82 18.67
CA ASP A 75 -19.57 -8.67 17.84
C ASP A 75 -19.28 -9.12 16.41
N HIS A 76 -18.68 -10.30 16.26
CA HIS A 76 -18.49 -10.93 14.96
C HIS A 76 -19.84 -11.20 14.25
N GLU A 77 -20.83 -11.76 14.95
CA GLU A 77 -22.18 -11.97 14.40
C GLU A 77 -22.85 -10.66 13.98
N ARG A 78 -22.73 -9.60 14.80
CA ARG A 78 -23.27 -8.26 14.48
C ARG A 78 -22.61 -7.68 13.24
N LEU A 79 -21.30 -7.84 13.11
CA LEU A 79 -20.55 -7.38 11.94
C LEU A 79 -20.96 -8.15 10.68
N GLN A 80 -21.01 -9.49 10.75
CA GLN A 80 -21.46 -10.33 9.64
C GLN A 80 -22.87 -9.96 9.17
N LYS A 81 -23.79 -9.74 10.11
CA LYS A 81 -25.17 -9.30 9.80
C LYS A 81 -25.18 -7.92 9.13
N SER A 82 -24.37 -6.99 9.62
CA SER A 82 -24.30 -5.63 9.07
C SER A 82 -23.73 -5.63 7.64
N LEU A 83 -22.64 -6.35 7.42
CA LEU A 83 -22.04 -6.54 6.09
C LEU A 83 -23.01 -7.24 5.14
N SER A 84 -23.72 -8.27 5.61
CA SER A 84 -24.74 -8.97 4.81
C SER A 84 -25.88 -8.04 4.38
N ASN A 85 -26.37 -7.20 5.28
CA ASN A 85 -27.41 -6.22 4.96
C ASN A 85 -26.92 -5.16 3.96
N LEU A 86 -25.66 -4.71 4.09
CA LEU A 86 -25.07 -3.79 3.11
C LEU A 86 -24.93 -4.46 1.74
N ALA A 87 -24.46 -5.71 1.70
CA ALA A 87 -24.24 -6.47 0.47
C ALA A 87 -25.54 -6.78 -0.30
N GLN A 88 -26.68 -6.86 0.39
CA GLN A 88 -28.00 -7.00 -0.23
C GLN A 88 -28.42 -5.75 -1.02
N GLY A 89 -27.87 -4.58 -0.72
CA GLY A 89 -28.16 -3.35 -1.45
C GLY A 89 -27.63 -3.42 -2.89
N PRO A 90 -28.46 -3.42 -3.94
CA PRO A 90 -27.97 -3.52 -5.32
C PRO A 90 -27.11 -2.32 -5.73
N LYS A 91 -27.40 -1.15 -5.14
CA LYS A 91 -26.65 0.09 -5.35
C LYS A 91 -25.27 0.12 -4.66
N ASN A 92 -24.98 -0.85 -3.80
CA ASN A 92 -23.75 -0.87 -3.00
C ASN A 92 -22.67 -1.70 -3.69
N GLU A 93 -21.49 -1.11 -3.78
CA GLU A 93 -20.23 -1.76 -4.06
C GLU A 93 -19.37 -1.65 -2.79
N ILE A 94 -18.98 -2.79 -2.24
CA ILE A 94 -18.32 -2.86 -0.94
C ILE A 94 -16.92 -3.45 -1.12
N TRP A 95 -15.94 -2.74 -0.59
CA TRP A 95 -14.53 -3.15 -0.58
C TRP A 95 -14.03 -3.22 0.85
N ILE A 96 -13.52 -4.38 1.23
CA ILE A 96 -12.77 -4.58 2.47
C ILE A 96 -11.29 -4.52 2.11
N TYR A 97 -10.58 -3.54 2.68
CA TYR A 97 -9.17 -3.30 2.44
C TYR A 97 -8.34 -3.72 3.65
N THR A 98 -7.34 -4.58 3.48
CA THR A 98 -6.52 -5.10 4.60
C THR A 98 -5.03 -4.82 4.41
N ASP A 99 -4.29 -4.65 5.50
CA ASP A 99 -2.83 -4.67 5.55
C ASP A 99 -2.26 -6.07 5.88
N HIS A 100 -3.12 -7.10 5.92
CA HIS A 100 -2.81 -8.53 6.11
C HIS A 100 -3.06 -9.31 4.80
N PRO A 101 -2.66 -10.60 4.72
CA PRO A 101 -2.93 -11.40 3.52
C PRO A 101 -4.43 -11.48 3.21
N VAL A 102 -4.83 -11.09 1.99
CA VAL A 102 -6.24 -11.00 1.57
C VAL A 102 -6.99 -12.32 1.75
N MET A 103 -6.31 -13.45 1.56
CA MET A 103 -6.90 -14.78 1.74
C MET A 103 -7.48 -14.98 3.15
N ALA A 104 -6.86 -14.44 4.19
CA ALA A 104 -7.32 -14.62 5.57
C ALA A 104 -8.66 -13.92 5.80
N ILE A 105 -8.79 -12.68 5.33
CA ILE A 105 -10.03 -11.92 5.48
C ILE A 105 -11.13 -12.41 4.51
N GLU A 106 -10.75 -12.83 3.31
CA GLU A 106 -11.68 -13.43 2.36
C GLU A 106 -12.29 -14.70 2.97
N GLN A 107 -11.49 -15.58 3.59
CA GLN A 107 -12.01 -16.78 4.28
C GLN A 107 -12.98 -16.45 5.42
N ALA A 108 -12.73 -15.37 6.18
CA ALA A 108 -13.58 -14.98 7.30
C ALA A 108 -14.97 -14.47 6.86
N TYR A 109 -15.09 -13.90 5.66
CA TYR A 109 -16.31 -13.25 5.19
C TYR A 109 -16.81 -13.76 3.82
N SER A 110 -16.23 -14.83 3.27
CA SER A 110 -16.54 -15.36 1.92
C SER A 110 -18.00 -15.75 1.72
N LEU A 111 -18.70 -16.10 2.80
CA LEU A 111 -20.10 -16.48 2.75
C LEU A 111 -21.03 -15.29 2.46
N ILE A 112 -20.54 -14.05 2.58
CA ILE A 112 -21.30 -12.86 2.26
C ILE A 112 -21.08 -12.53 0.78
N PRO A 113 -22.09 -12.68 -0.08
CA PRO A 113 -21.94 -12.44 -1.51
C PRO A 113 -21.69 -10.95 -1.77
N ARG A 114 -21.03 -10.61 -2.89
CA ARG A 114 -20.81 -9.21 -3.35
C ARG A 114 -19.89 -8.35 -2.47
N LEU A 115 -19.17 -8.96 -1.52
CA LEU A 115 -18.01 -8.31 -0.92
C LEU A 115 -16.81 -8.46 -1.87
N ASN A 116 -16.06 -7.37 -2.03
CA ASN A 116 -14.77 -7.38 -2.71
C ASN A 116 -13.68 -7.16 -1.67
N PHE A 117 -12.54 -7.81 -1.87
CA PHE A 117 -11.40 -7.76 -0.98
C PHE A 117 -10.18 -7.25 -1.74
N ALA A 118 -9.44 -6.36 -1.11
CA ALA A 118 -8.15 -5.89 -1.57
C ALA A 118 -7.21 -5.72 -0.38
N GLY A 119 -5.91 -5.69 -0.62
CA GLY A 119 -4.96 -5.39 0.44
C GLY A 119 -3.56 -5.13 -0.05
N ASP A 120 -2.79 -4.43 0.77
CA ASP A 120 -1.37 -4.16 0.58
C ASP A 120 -0.62 -4.73 1.77
N PHE A 121 -0.45 -6.05 1.75
CA PHE A 121 0.25 -6.78 2.80
C PHE A 121 1.75 -6.61 2.58
N ALA A 122 2.51 -6.13 3.57
CA ALA A 122 3.95 -5.86 3.41
C ALA A 122 4.80 -7.04 2.90
N GLY A 123 4.36 -8.30 3.08
CA GLY A 123 5.00 -9.48 2.51
C GLY A 123 4.69 -9.74 1.01
N TYR A 124 3.82 -8.92 0.42
CA TYR A 124 3.45 -8.90 -0.98
C TYR A 124 3.71 -7.47 -1.45
N HIS A 125 4.69 -7.27 -2.32
CA HIS A 125 5.13 -5.91 -2.67
C HIS A 125 4.14 -5.13 -3.56
N GLY A 126 2.83 -5.39 -3.46
CA GLY A 126 1.77 -4.71 -4.18
C GLY A 126 0.36 -5.11 -3.74
N ILE A 127 -0.64 -4.60 -4.46
CA ILE A 127 -2.06 -4.91 -4.23
C ILE A 127 -2.39 -6.37 -4.52
N GLN A 128 -2.95 -7.05 -3.52
CA GLN A 128 -3.64 -8.32 -3.63
C GLN A 128 -5.14 -8.08 -3.84
N LEU A 129 -5.78 -8.89 -4.70
CA LEU A 129 -7.24 -8.91 -4.86
C LEU A 129 -7.79 -10.26 -4.41
N GLY A 130 -8.98 -10.24 -3.82
CA GLY A 130 -9.73 -11.45 -3.46
C GLY A 130 -10.06 -12.29 -4.69
N ALA A 131 -9.97 -13.61 -4.54
CA ALA A 131 -10.19 -14.55 -5.65
C ALA A 131 -11.65 -14.54 -6.12
N ASN A 132 -12.58 -14.25 -5.21
CA ASN A 132 -14.02 -14.27 -5.46
C ASN A 132 -14.64 -12.87 -5.60
N ASN A 133 -13.82 -11.84 -5.86
CA ASN A 133 -14.33 -10.49 -6.11
C ASN A 133 -15.33 -10.50 -7.27
N VAL A 134 -16.48 -9.86 -7.05
CA VAL A 134 -17.47 -9.64 -8.11
C VAL A 134 -16.98 -8.55 -9.06
N GLN A 135 -16.32 -7.54 -8.50
CA GLN A 135 -15.73 -6.45 -9.27
C GLN A 135 -14.33 -6.84 -9.77
N LYS A 136 -14.13 -6.66 -11.07
CA LYS A 136 -12.84 -6.84 -11.72
C LYS A 136 -12.14 -5.50 -11.79
N VAL A 137 -10.98 -5.41 -11.16
CA VAL A 137 -10.11 -4.23 -11.23
C VAL A 137 -8.94 -4.58 -12.13
N ASN A 138 -8.73 -3.77 -13.16
CA ASN A 138 -7.53 -3.85 -13.97
C ASN A 138 -6.44 -3.09 -13.22
N LEU A 139 -5.47 -3.82 -12.68
CA LEU A 139 -4.32 -3.22 -12.04
C LEU A 139 -3.22 -2.92 -13.08
N PRO A 140 -2.40 -1.87 -12.85
CA PRO A 140 -1.26 -1.58 -13.71
C PRO A 140 -0.31 -2.77 -13.87
N ASP A 141 0.31 -2.91 -15.04
CA ASP A 141 1.33 -3.93 -15.26
C ASP A 141 2.60 -3.61 -14.45
N THR A 142 2.88 -4.44 -13.45
CA THR A 142 4.07 -4.28 -12.59
C THR A 142 5.36 -4.72 -13.28
N GLY A 143 5.29 -5.50 -14.37
CA GLY A 143 6.47 -5.98 -15.11
C GLY A 143 7.23 -4.86 -15.84
N VAL A 144 6.57 -3.72 -16.08
CA VAL A 144 7.15 -2.56 -16.76
C VAL A 144 8.20 -1.85 -15.91
N ILE A 145 8.06 -1.89 -14.58
CA ILE A 145 8.98 -1.21 -13.66
C ILE A 145 10.40 -1.77 -13.77
N ASP A 146 10.53 -3.09 -13.90
CA ASP A 146 11.82 -3.74 -14.09
C ASP A 146 12.49 -3.34 -15.40
N ASN A 147 11.71 -3.13 -16.46
CA ASN A 147 12.23 -2.67 -17.74
C ASN A 147 12.77 -1.24 -17.65
N ILE A 148 12.06 -0.31 -16.99
CA ILE A 148 12.52 1.07 -16.81
C ILE A 148 13.85 1.08 -16.05
N ALA A 149 13.93 0.31 -14.95
CA ALA A 149 15.15 0.21 -14.16
C ALA A 149 16.32 -0.40 -14.95
N ALA A 150 16.09 -1.48 -15.68
CA ALA A 150 17.12 -2.13 -16.49
C ALA A 150 17.69 -1.18 -17.57
N HIS A 151 16.83 -0.39 -18.22
CA HIS A 151 17.26 0.62 -19.21
C HIS A 151 18.07 1.75 -18.58
N ALA A 152 17.69 2.20 -17.38
CA ALA A 152 18.43 3.23 -16.65
C ALA A 152 19.81 2.72 -16.18
N ILE A 153 19.88 1.49 -15.66
CA ILE A 153 21.13 0.83 -15.23
C ILE A 153 22.06 0.60 -16.42
N ALA A 154 21.54 0.15 -17.57
CA ALA A 154 22.35 -0.11 -18.76
C ALA A 154 23.02 1.15 -19.33
N LYS A 155 22.43 2.34 -19.12
CA LYS A 155 22.99 3.62 -19.57
C LYS A 155 24.06 4.20 -18.64
N ASN A 156 24.16 3.72 -17.41
CA ASN A 156 25.07 4.28 -16.42
C ASN A 156 25.71 3.16 -15.58
N THR A 157 26.96 2.81 -15.90
CA THR A 157 27.72 1.76 -15.19
C THR A 157 28.00 2.06 -13.72
N ASP A 158 27.79 3.28 -13.24
CA ASP A 158 27.91 3.60 -11.81
C ASP A 158 26.70 3.07 -11.01
N PHE A 159 25.55 2.79 -11.65
CA PHE A 159 24.39 2.20 -10.98
C PHE A 159 24.72 0.87 -10.29
N SER A 160 25.50 0.01 -10.95
CA SER A 160 25.87 -1.30 -10.41
C SER A 160 26.84 -1.23 -9.24
N ASN A 161 27.54 -0.10 -9.07
CA ASN A 161 28.58 0.06 -8.06
C ASN A 161 28.05 0.65 -6.75
N PHE A 162 26.91 1.36 -6.77
CA PHE A 162 26.40 2.11 -5.61
C PHE A 162 25.02 1.66 -5.10
N ALA A 163 24.17 1.10 -5.95
CA ALA A 163 22.91 0.53 -5.49
C ALA A 163 23.20 -0.81 -4.80
N VAL A 164 22.84 -0.95 -3.52
CA VAL A 164 22.89 -2.25 -2.83
C VAL A 164 21.69 -3.08 -3.29
N GLY A 165 21.67 -3.45 -4.58
CA GLY A 165 20.58 -4.19 -5.21
C GLY A 165 19.21 -3.50 -5.11
N SER A 166 18.22 -4.11 -5.74
CA SER A 166 16.82 -3.81 -5.42
C SER A 166 16.54 -4.35 -4.01
N THR A 167 16.03 -3.52 -3.10
CA THR A 167 15.54 -4.00 -1.78
C THR A 167 14.22 -4.75 -1.90
N THR A 168 13.52 -4.55 -3.01
CA THR A 168 12.32 -5.29 -3.40
C THR A 168 12.69 -6.60 -4.11
N PRO A 169 12.22 -7.78 -3.65
CA PRO A 169 12.33 -9.04 -4.37
C PRO A 169 11.71 -8.93 -5.77
N SER A 170 12.46 -9.30 -6.81
CA SER A 170 12.00 -9.26 -8.21
C SER A 170 10.88 -10.26 -8.52
N THR A 171 10.63 -11.22 -7.64
CA THR A 171 9.68 -12.31 -7.82
C THR A 171 8.23 -11.97 -7.47
N LEU A 172 7.99 -10.78 -6.90
CA LEU A 172 6.65 -10.34 -6.51
C LEU A 172 6.20 -9.14 -7.36
N PRO A 173 4.95 -9.14 -7.85
CA PRO A 173 4.40 -8.00 -8.59
C PRO A 173 4.39 -6.79 -7.67
N ALA A 174 5.17 -5.78 -8.02
CA ALA A 174 5.30 -4.58 -7.22
C ALA A 174 4.97 -3.33 -8.00
N TYR A 175 4.14 -2.46 -7.42
CA TYR A 175 3.82 -1.14 -7.99
C TYR A 175 4.94 -0.12 -7.77
N TYR A 176 6.02 -0.56 -7.10
CA TYR A 176 7.22 0.21 -6.94
C TYR A 176 8.46 -0.70 -6.89
N ARG A 177 9.62 -0.14 -7.24
CA ARG A 177 10.95 -0.71 -7.02
C ARG A 177 11.79 0.29 -6.24
N GLU A 178 12.55 -0.21 -5.27
CA GLU A 178 13.40 0.61 -4.41
C GLU A 178 14.87 0.24 -4.56
N TYR A 179 15.70 1.27 -4.62
CA TYR A 179 17.15 1.18 -4.65
C TYR A 179 17.70 1.97 -3.48
N PHE A 180 18.41 1.29 -2.59
CA PHE A 180 19.04 1.93 -1.45
C PHE A 180 20.46 2.39 -1.82
N VAL A 181 20.72 3.68 -1.56
CA VAL A 181 22.02 4.33 -1.73
C VAL A 181 22.52 4.75 -0.36
N PRO A 182 23.42 3.98 0.28
CA PRO A 182 23.93 4.33 1.61
C PRO A 182 24.73 5.64 1.57
N TYR A 183 24.80 6.36 2.70
CA TYR A 183 25.79 7.41 2.84
C TYR A 183 27.21 6.82 2.72
N GLY A 184 27.98 7.30 1.74
CA GLY A 184 29.32 6.83 1.49
C GLY A 184 30.28 7.23 2.61
N ARG A 185 31.29 6.38 2.86
CA ARG A 185 32.51 6.78 3.58
C ARG A 185 33.54 7.18 2.52
N GLU A 186 33.56 8.46 2.18
CA GLU A 186 34.55 9.13 1.33
C GLU A 186 34.49 8.91 -0.21
N PHE A 187 34.82 10.00 -0.91
CA PHE A 187 35.08 10.21 -2.35
C PHE A 187 33.93 10.46 -3.34
N GLN A 188 32.66 10.08 -3.08
CA GLN A 188 31.52 10.53 -3.90
C GLN A 188 30.28 10.83 -3.05
N SER A 189 29.58 11.92 -3.34
CA SER A 189 28.39 12.31 -2.58
C SER A 189 27.22 11.39 -2.91
N SER A 190 26.73 10.61 -1.95
CA SER A 190 25.55 9.74 -2.14
C SER A 190 24.33 10.50 -2.68
N SER A 191 24.21 11.79 -2.36
CA SER A 191 23.19 12.67 -2.93
C SER A 191 23.38 12.87 -4.43
N TYR A 192 24.61 13.13 -4.89
CA TYR A 192 24.90 13.26 -6.32
C TYR A 192 24.51 11.98 -7.06
N THR A 193 24.90 10.82 -6.51
CA THR A 193 24.59 9.51 -7.09
C THR A 193 23.09 9.29 -7.22
N VAL A 194 22.31 9.44 -6.14
CA VAL A 194 20.87 9.17 -6.17
C VAL A 194 20.12 10.12 -7.13
N TYR A 195 20.55 11.39 -7.23
CA TYR A 195 19.93 12.34 -8.16
C TYR A 195 20.31 12.09 -9.62
N GLN A 196 21.52 11.60 -9.91
CA GLN A 196 21.86 11.13 -11.25
C GLN A 196 21.02 9.90 -11.63
N MET A 197 20.87 8.96 -10.71
CA MET A 197 20.03 7.78 -10.92
C MET A 197 18.58 8.15 -11.22
N LYS A 198 18.00 9.09 -10.46
CA LYS A 198 16.67 9.65 -10.72
C LYS A 198 16.56 10.23 -12.13
N ARG A 199 17.53 11.05 -12.55
CA ARG A 199 17.52 11.69 -13.88
C ARG A 199 17.53 10.67 -15.01
N GLU A 200 18.32 9.60 -14.90
CA GLU A 200 18.36 8.55 -15.92
C GLU A 200 17.02 7.79 -16.01
N MET A 201 16.40 7.46 -14.87
CA MET A 201 15.06 6.85 -14.84
C MET A 201 14.01 7.77 -15.45
N GLU A 202 14.03 9.06 -15.11
CA GLU A 202 13.12 10.05 -15.69
C GLU A 202 13.34 10.22 -17.19
N ALA A 203 14.58 10.17 -17.67
CA ALA A 203 14.88 10.23 -19.10
C ALA A 203 14.30 9.02 -19.85
N VAL A 204 14.39 7.81 -19.27
CA VAL A 204 13.77 6.61 -19.84
C VAL A 204 12.24 6.75 -19.86
N ILE A 205 11.63 7.26 -18.78
CA ILE A 205 10.19 7.48 -18.66
C ILE A 205 9.70 8.48 -19.72
N ILE A 206 10.37 9.63 -19.86
CA ILE A 206 9.95 10.72 -20.76
C ILE A 206 10.01 10.28 -22.24
N VAL A 207 11.02 9.50 -22.61
CA VAL A 207 11.25 9.09 -24.00
C VAL A 207 10.31 7.95 -24.44
N ASN A 208 9.82 7.14 -23.50
CA ASN A 208 8.97 5.99 -23.80
C ASN A 208 7.53 6.26 -23.38
N ARG A 209 6.65 6.44 -24.37
CA ARG A 209 5.21 6.71 -24.13
C ARG A 209 4.53 5.64 -23.26
N GLU A 210 5.02 4.40 -23.31
CA GLU A 210 4.54 3.29 -22.47
C GLU A 210 4.73 3.57 -20.96
N PHE A 211 5.73 4.37 -20.58
CA PHE A 211 6.11 4.59 -19.18
C PHE A 211 5.55 5.90 -18.60
N HIS A 212 4.67 6.59 -19.32
CA HIS A 212 4.19 7.93 -18.94
C HIS A 212 3.47 7.99 -17.57
N ASP A 213 2.93 6.86 -17.10
CA ASP A 213 2.27 6.72 -15.80
C ASP A 213 3.23 6.38 -14.65
N TYR A 214 4.55 6.37 -14.90
CA TYR A 214 5.56 6.10 -13.86
C TYR A 214 6.34 7.35 -13.49
N GLU A 215 6.90 7.33 -12.28
CA GLU A 215 7.76 8.39 -11.75
C GLU A 215 8.87 7.83 -10.86
N ALA A 216 9.97 8.57 -10.77
CA ALA A 216 11.07 8.27 -9.86
C ALA A 216 11.13 9.31 -8.74
N LYS A 217 11.09 8.87 -7.48
CA LYS A 217 11.15 9.70 -6.28
C LYS A 217 12.39 9.39 -5.45
N VAL A 218 13.00 10.42 -4.87
CA VAL A 218 14.09 10.27 -3.90
C VAL A 218 13.52 10.53 -2.52
N LEU A 219 13.75 9.60 -1.62
CA LEU A 219 13.42 9.68 -0.20
C LEU A 219 14.74 9.70 0.59
N GLU A 220 14.87 10.63 1.52
CA GLU A 220 16.06 10.74 2.37
C GLU A 220 15.81 10.08 3.72
N PHE A 221 16.78 9.29 4.17
CA PHE A 221 16.77 8.56 5.43
C PHE A 221 18.02 8.87 6.25
N THR A 222 18.00 8.48 7.53
CA THR A 222 19.11 8.69 8.46
C THR A 222 20.41 8.00 8.05
N ASN A 223 20.33 6.95 7.22
CA ASN A 223 21.44 6.13 6.79
C ASN A 223 21.72 6.19 5.27
N GLY A 224 20.98 6.99 4.50
CA GLY A 224 21.20 7.15 3.06
C GLY A 224 19.97 7.67 2.34
N TYR A 225 19.87 7.36 1.05
CA TYR A 225 18.74 7.67 0.20
C TYR A 225 18.06 6.40 -0.31
N VAL A 226 16.76 6.48 -0.57
CA VAL A 226 16.01 5.49 -1.35
C VAL A 226 15.54 6.16 -2.62
N LEU A 227 15.93 5.61 -3.76
CA LEU A 227 15.30 5.90 -5.04
C LEU A 227 14.16 4.93 -5.25
N ARG A 228 12.92 5.44 -5.31
CA ARG A 228 11.72 4.67 -5.56
C ARG A 228 11.20 4.97 -6.96
N LEU A 229 11.18 3.97 -7.82
CA LEU A 229 10.45 4.00 -9.09
C LEU A 229 9.04 3.46 -8.82
N GLN A 230 7.99 4.19 -9.18
CA GLN A 230 6.61 3.79 -8.87
C GLN A 230 5.63 4.23 -9.95
N HIS A 231 4.44 3.64 -9.97
CA HIS A 231 3.30 4.18 -10.70
C HIS A 231 2.81 5.49 -10.03
N LYS A 232 2.38 6.46 -10.84
CA LYS A 232 1.79 7.74 -10.42
C LYS A 232 0.41 7.57 -9.78
#